data_AF-A0A062U8B0-F1
#
_entry.id   AF-A0A062U8B0-F1
#
_cell.length_a   1.000
_cell.length_b   1.000
_cell.length_c   1.000
_cell.angle_alpha   90.00
_cell.angle_beta   90.00
_cell.angle_gamma   90.00
#
_symmetry.space_group_name_H-M   'P 1'
#
loop_
_entity.id
_entity.type
_entity.pdbx_description
1 polymer ?
#
loop_
_entity_poly.entity_id
_entity_poly.type
_entity_poly.pdbx_seq_one_letter_code
_entity_poly.pdbx_strand_id
1 'polypeptide(L)'
;MLLALLTSFIMMTSAPPLDEALTATEAPPTLRAAFTVELRSQTASRIYNYDPRRDMSKRWQVVSWQGDDDELEEVARNWASEAAPDGRLFADDLRASMGRDVQVDDMGHAWRIAFRHHPSQNDGEFDIWAAERLQATAWLDPVGERFLRIDYHLPQPVAGPEGGKLTKYDQSYFIRTEPRWGISYVSSFSIELEARAAFRTISRRYSANIVKTEFFFSSGEAEADFEANSKGPQLMSGLPG
;
A
#
# COMPACT_ATOMS: atom_id res chain seq x y z
N MET A 1 36.54 -3.00 -8.26
CA MET A 1 35.38 -3.90 -8.14
C MET A 1 35.04 -4.00 -6.66
N LEU A 2 33.92 -3.43 -6.21
CA LEU A 2 33.40 -3.73 -4.88
C LEU A 2 32.58 -5.02 -5.00
N LEU A 3 32.96 -6.07 -4.28
CA LEU A 3 32.13 -7.25 -4.08
C LEU A 3 30.96 -6.82 -3.19
N ALA A 4 29.75 -6.74 -3.72
CA ALA A 4 28.55 -6.63 -2.89
C ALA A 4 28.33 -8.00 -2.22
N LEU A 5 28.62 -8.09 -0.93
CA LEU A 5 28.25 -9.25 -0.12
C LEU A 5 26.75 -9.17 0.13
N LEU A 6 25.98 -9.95 -0.64
CA LEU A 6 24.57 -10.19 -0.33
C LEU A 6 24.54 -11.04 0.94
N THR A 7 24.08 -10.45 2.05
CA THR A 7 23.92 -11.14 3.33
C THR A 7 22.44 -11.39 3.58
N SER A 8 22.11 -12.62 3.94
CA SER A 8 20.75 -13.03 4.31
C SER A 8 20.70 -13.31 5.82
N PHE A 9 19.69 -12.79 6.51
CA PHE A 9 19.51 -12.96 7.96
C PHE A 9 18.04 -12.95 8.36
N ILE A 10 17.75 -13.43 9.57
CA ILE A 10 16.40 -13.37 10.16
C ILE A 10 16.33 -12.12 11.06
N MET A 11 15.23 -11.39 10.98
CA MET A 11 14.97 -10.20 11.79
C MET A 11 13.60 -10.27 12.43
N MET A 12 13.52 -9.84 13.69
CA MET A 12 12.24 -9.65 14.36
C MET A 12 11.58 -8.35 13.86
N THR A 13 10.27 -8.36 13.62
CA THR A 13 9.54 -7.16 13.19
C THR A 13 9.53 -6.04 14.24
N SER A 14 9.86 -6.36 15.49
CA SER A 14 10.05 -5.40 16.59
C SER A 14 11.50 -4.89 16.73
N ALA A 15 12.39 -5.18 15.79
CA ALA A 15 13.77 -4.70 15.80
C ALA A 15 13.98 -3.60 14.74
N PRO A 16 14.75 -2.53 15.04
CA PRO A 16 15.10 -1.53 14.04
C PRO A 16 16.05 -2.12 12.98
N PRO A 17 16.03 -1.61 11.74
CA PRO A 17 15.21 -0.51 11.20
C PRO A 17 13.77 -0.91 10.83
N LEU A 18 13.41 -2.20 10.91
CA LEU A 18 12.11 -2.70 10.48
C LEU A 18 10.96 -2.21 11.38
N ASP A 19 11.18 -2.14 12.69
CA ASP A 19 10.17 -1.66 13.63
C ASP A 19 9.76 -0.20 13.39
N GLU A 20 10.73 0.65 13.07
CA GLU A 20 10.50 2.08 12.78
C GLU A 20 9.76 2.24 11.44
N ALA A 21 10.12 1.45 10.43
CA ALA A 21 9.42 1.43 9.15
C ALA A 21 7.96 0.96 9.28
N LEU A 22 7.71 -0.06 10.11
CA LEU A 22 6.36 -0.56 10.40
C LEU A 22 5.55 0.44 11.23
N THR A 23 6.15 1.06 12.25
CA THR A 23 5.49 2.12 13.02
C THR A 23 5.09 3.29 12.12
N ALA A 24 5.90 3.63 11.11
CA ALA A 24 5.54 4.65 10.15
C ALA A 24 4.33 4.29 9.28
N THR A 25 3.97 3.01 9.08
CA THR A 25 2.76 2.62 8.32
C THR A 25 1.49 2.63 9.17
N GLU A 26 1.62 2.68 10.50
CA GLU A 26 0.52 2.67 11.47
C GLU A 26 -0.07 4.07 11.65
N ALA A 27 -0.72 4.58 10.60
CA ALA A 27 -1.45 5.84 10.65
C ALA A 27 -2.53 5.80 11.74
N PRO A 28 -2.66 6.84 12.58
CA PRO A 28 -3.70 6.85 13.61
C PRO A 28 -5.07 6.94 12.94
N PRO A 29 -6.14 6.38 13.55
CA PRO A 29 -7.48 6.33 12.94
C PRO A 29 -8.11 7.72 12.72
N THR A 30 -7.54 8.75 13.34
CA THR A 30 -7.94 10.15 13.18
C THR A 30 -7.28 10.82 11.98
N LEU A 31 -6.20 10.26 11.42
CA LEU A 31 -5.55 10.78 10.21
C LEU A 31 -6.37 10.42 8.98
N ARG A 32 -6.66 11.43 8.17
CA ARG A 32 -7.45 11.34 6.94
C ARG A 32 -6.67 11.97 5.79
N ALA A 33 -7.08 11.65 4.56
CA ALA A 33 -6.49 12.24 3.37
C ALA A 33 -7.54 12.78 2.40
N ALA A 34 -7.31 14.00 1.90
CA ALA A 34 -7.88 14.46 0.64
C ALA A 34 -6.83 14.21 -0.46
N PHE A 35 -7.23 13.70 -1.62
CA PHE A 35 -6.29 13.31 -2.64
C PHE A 35 -6.86 13.39 -4.05
N THR A 36 -5.97 13.49 -5.04
CA THR A 36 -6.27 13.30 -6.45
C THR A 36 -5.63 12.00 -6.91
N VAL A 37 -6.44 11.08 -7.44
CA VAL A 37 -5.98 9.80 -8.00
C VAL A 37 -6.17 9.78 -9.51
N GLU A 38 -5.15 9.29 -10.22
CA GLU A 38 -5.26 8.83 -11.60
C GLU A 38 -5.36 7.31 -11.61
N LEU A 39 -6.50 6.78 -12.03
CA LEU A 39 -6.66 5.36 -12.38
C LEU A 39 -6.36 5.19 -13.86
N ARG A 40 -5.45 4.28 -14.21
CA ARG A 40 -4.96 4.14 -15.57
C ARG A 40 -4.81 2.69 -15.99
N SER A 41 -5.33 2.37 -17.18
CA SER A 41 -5.08 1.12 -17.91
C SER A 41 -4.17 1.38 -19.12
N GLN A 42 -4.06 0.42 -20.03
CA GLN A 42 -3.29 0.60 -21.28
C GLN A 42 -3.97 1.58 -22.25
N THR A 43 -5.30 1.67 -22.22
CA THR A 43 -6.10 2.41 -23.22
C THR A 43 -6.93 3.54 -22.62
N ALA A 44 -7.05 3.63 -21.30
CA ALA A 44 -7.90 4.61 -20.64
C ALA A 44 -7.25 5.21 -19.36
N SER A 45 -7.70 6.42 -19.00
CA SER A 45 -7.35 7.10 -17.75
C SER A 45 -8.56 7.82 -17.15
N ARG A 46 -8.69 7.76 -15.82
CA ARG A 46 -9.74 8.40 -15.02
C ARG A 46 -9.07 9.16 -13.89
N ILE A 47 -9.29 10.47 -13.82
CA ILE A 47 -8.73 11.31 -12.75
C ILE A 47 -9.88 11.77 -11.86
N TYR A 48 -9.77 11.48 -10.57
CA TYR A 48 -10.74 11.86 -9.56
C TYR A 48 -10.08 12.67 -8.45
N ASN A 49 -10.83 13.61 -7.90
CA ASN A 49 -10.50 14.30 -6.67
C ASN A 49 -11.43 13.80 -5.56
N TYR A 50 -10.84 13.39 -4.45
CA TYR A 50 -11.53 12.98 -3.24
C TYR A 50 -11.21 13.93 -2.08
N ASP A 51 -12.23 14.42 -1.39
CA ASP A 51 -12.09 15.26 -0.20
C ASP A 51 -13.16 14.91 0.84
N PRO A 52 -12.82 14.22 1.94
CA PRO A 52 -13.81 13.75 2.90
C PRO A 52 -14.43 14.88 3.74
N ARG A 53 -13.86 16.09 3.69
CA ARG A 53 -14.39 17.28 4.39
C ARG A 53 -15.65 17.83 3.71
N ARG A 54 -15.92 17.42 2.47
CA ARG A 54 -17.10 17.86 1.70
C ARG A 54 -18.33 17.03 2.05
N ASP A 55 -19.51 17.57 1.69
CA ASP A 55 -20.78 16.84 1.70
C ASP A 55 -20.62 15.50 0.97
N MET A 56 -21.28 14.45 1.47
CA MET A 56 -21.13 13.07 0.97
C MET A 56 -21.18 12.95 -0.56
N SER A 57 -22.17 13.58 -1.21
CA SER A 57 -22.33 13.54 -2.67
C SER A 57 -21.29 14.35 -3.46
N LYS A 58 -20.46 15.14 -2.78
CA LYS A 58 -19.42 16.00 -3.36
C LYS A 58 -18.00 15.57 -2.99
N ARG A 59 -17.86 14.50 -2.21
CA ARG A 59 -16.55 13.99 -1.78
C ARG A 59 -15.75 13.48 -2.97
N TRP A 60 -16.38 12.71 -3.85
CA TRP A 60 -15.77 12.14 -5.06
C TRP A 60 -16.16 12.96 -6.28
N GLN A 61 -15.19 13.53 -6.99
CA GLN A 61 -15.41 14.42 -8.13
C GLN A 61 -14.56 14.01 -9.33
N VAL A 62 -15.17 13.94 -10.50
CA VAL A 62 -14.45 13.68 -11.76
C VAL A 62 -13.64 14.92 -12.13
N VAL A 63 -12.36 14.74 -12.43
CA VAL A 63 -11.46 15.80 -12.92
C VAL A 63 -11.21 15.64 -14.41
N SER A 64 -10.92 14.43 -14.86
CA SER A 64 -10.62 14.13 -16.26
C SER A 64 -10.99 12.68 -16.60
N TRP A 65 -11.29 12.46 -17.87
CA TRP A 65 -11.74 11.17 -18.40
C TRP A 65 -11.26 11.01 -19.83
N GLN A 66 -10.54 9.92 -20.13
CA GLN A 66 -9.97 9.68 -21.46
C GLN A 66 -9.97 8.19 -21.82
N GLY A 67 -10.35 7.87 -23.07
CA GLY A 67 -10.40 6.49 -23.58
C GLY A 67 -11.51 5.64 -22.97
N ASP A 68 -11.68 4.43 -23.49
CA ASP A 68 -12.71 3.47 -23.08
C ASP A 68 -12.06 2.16 -22.60
N ASP A 69 -12.49 1.70 -21.41
CA ASP A 69 -12.03 0.45 -20.79
C ASP A 69 -13.05 0.04 -19.71
N ASP A 70 -13.91 -0.93 -20.01
CA ASP A 70 -15.01 -1.37 -19.13
C ASP A 70 -14.51 -1.89 -17.77
N GLU A 71 -13.32 -2.48 -17.73
CA GLU A 71 -12.72 -2.97 -16.49
C GLU A 71 -12.26 -1.81 -15.62
N LEU A 72 -11.63 -0.80 -16.23
CA LEU A 72 -11.27 0.44 -15.53
C LEU A 72 -12.51 1.17 -15.01
N GLU A 73 -13.64 1.10 -15.72
CA GLU A 73 -14.92 1.65 -15.24
C GLU A 73 -15.41 0.95 -13.97
N GLU A 74 -15.31 -0.38 -13.92
CA GLU A 74 -15.68 -1.12 -12.72
C GLU A 74 -14.79 -0.74 -11.54
N VAL A 75 -13.47 -0.67 -11.76
CA VAL A 75 -12.52 -0.21 -10.75
C VAL A 75 -12.88 1.19 -10.26
N ALA A 76 -13.15 2.13 -11.15
CA ALA A 76 -13.51 3.48 -10.78
C ALA A 76 -14.82 3.55 -9.98
N ARG A 77 -15.83 2.75 -10.34
CA ARG A 77 -17.08 2.64 -9.57
C ARG A 77 -16.84 2.07 -8.17
N ASN A 78 -15.94 1.10 -8.02
CA ASN A 78 -15.61 0.51 -6.72
C ASN A 78 -14.96 1.54 -5.79
N TRP A 79 -14.00 2.32 -6.29
CA TRP A 79 -13.43 3.42 -5.51
C TRP A 79 -14.50 4.46 -5.11
N ALA A 80 -15.42 4.79 -6.02
CA ALA A 80 -16.45 5.79 -5.76
C ALA A 80 -17.53 5.32 -4.77
N SER A 81 -17.73 4.01 -4.62
CA SER A 81 -18.74 3.44 -3.72
C SER A 81 -18.24 3.21 -2.30
N GLU A 82 -16.92 3.25 -2.09
CA GLU A 82 -16.32 3.16 -0.76
C GLU A 82 -16.71 4.35 0.12
N ALA A 83 -17.04 4.07 1.39
CA ALA A 83 -17.40 5.11 2.35
C ALA A 83 -16.21 6.02 2.71
N ALA A 84 -14.99 5.47 2.68
CA ALA A 84 -13.74 6.17 2.97
C ALA A 84 -12.60 5.67 2.04
N PRO A 85 -12.59 6.07 0.76
CA PRO A 85 -11.55 5.67 -0.21
C PRO A 85 -10.12 6.05 0.19
N ASP A 86 -9.97 7.04 1.07
CA ASP A 86 -8.68 7.44 1.63
C ASP A 86 -8.04 6.38 2.52
N GLY A 87 -8.81 5.40 3.03
CA GLY A 87 -8.26 4.24 3.73
C GLY A 87 -7.23 3.48 2.89
N ARG A 88 -7.39 3.45 1.55
CA ARG A 88 -6.45 2.80 0.62
C ARG A 88 -5.04 3.39 0.64
N LEU A 89 -4.86 4.59 1.18
CA LEU A 89 -3.56 5.24 1.26
C LEU A 89 -2.76 4.76 2.49
N PHE A 90 -3.39 4.07 3.45
CA PHE A 90 -2.74 3.65 4.69
C PHE A 90 -2.58 2.13 4.72
N ALA A 91 -1.36 1.66 5.01
CA ALA A 91 -1.04 0.24 5.15
C ALA A 91 -1.01 -0.14 6.64
N ASP A 92 -2.13 0.09 7.33
CA ASP A 92 -2.26 0.07 8.79
C ASP A 92 -2.10 -1.33 9.40
N ASP A 93 -2.28 -2.39 8.62
CA ASP A 93 -2.19 -3.77 9.05
C ASP A 93 -0.89 -4.49 8.65
N LEU A 94 0.06 -3.79 8.00
CA LEU A 94 1.28 -4.40 7.46
C LEU A 94 2.08 -5.17 8.51
N ARG A 95 2.19 -4.64 9.74
CA ARG A 95 2.88 -5.33 10.85
C ARG A 95 2.21 -6.66 11.18
N ALA A 96 0.88 -6.66 11.30
CA ALA A 96 0.13 -7.88 11.57
C ALA A 96 0.32 -8.89 10.44
N SER A 97 0.33 -8.42 9.19
CA SER A 97 0.48 -9.24 8.00
C SER A 97 1.89 -9.81 7.79
N MET A 98 2.95 -9.12 8.25
CA MET A 98 4.33 -9.62 8.15
C MET A 98 4.65 -10.75 9.14
N GLY A 99 3.95 -10.79 10.27
CA GLY A 99 4.25 -11.73 11.35
C GLY A 99 5.37 -11.24 12.27
N ARG A 100 5.97 -12.16 13.04
CA ARG A 100 6.97 -11.83 14.07
C ARG A 100 8.41 -11.81 13.57
N ASP A 101 8.73 -12.72 12.66
CA ASP A 101 10.07 -12.95 12.16
C ASP A 101 10.03 -13.00 10.63
N VAL A 102 10.99 -12.32 9.99
CA VAL A 102 11.07 -12.23 8.54
C VAL A 102 12.46 -12.58 8.04
N GLN A 103 12.54 -13.08 6.81
CA GLN A 103 13.80 -13.30 6.11
C GLN A 103 14.18 -12.01 5.37
N VAL A 104 15.36 -11.51 5.66
CA VAL A 104 15.91 -10.29 5.06
C VAL A 104 17.11 -10.64 4.20
N ASP A 105 17.16 -10.06 3.01
CA ASP A 105 18.33 -10.02 2.14
C ASP A 105 18.82 -8.58 2.01
N ASP A 106 20.06 -8.31 2.38
CA ASP A 106 20.69 -7.00 2.21
C ASP A 106 21.14 -6.83 0.74
N MET A 107 20.50 -5.90 0.03
CA MET A 107 20.80 -5.54 -1.36
C MET A 107 21.68 -4.28 -1.47
N GLY A 108 22.31 -3.86 -0.37
CA GLY A 108 23.21 -2.72 -0.25
C GLY A 108 22.48 -1.42 0.08
N HIS A 109 21.69 -0.91 -0.87
CA HIS A 109 20.95 0.37 -0.71
C HIS A 109 19.50 0.18 -0.27
N ALA A 110 19.04 -1.07 -0.22
CA ALA A 110 17.73 -1.46 0.25
C ALA A 110 17.81 -2.89 0.80
N TRP A 111 16.93 -3.20 1.73
CA TRP A 111 16.71 -4.55 2.21
C TRP A 111 15.47 -5.13 1.55
N ARG A 112 15.59 -6.38 1.09
CA ARG A 112 14.47 -7.16 0.56
C ARG A 112 13.98 -8.10 1.65
N ILE A 113 12.73 -7.95 2.04
CA ILE A 113 12.13 -8.67 3.16
C ILE A 113 11.04 -9.58 2.62
N ALA A 114 11.26 -10.89 2.67
CA ALA A 114 10.30 -11.88 2.21
C ALA A 114 9.41 -12.33 3.38
N PHE A 115 8.10 -12.33 3.15
CA PHE A 115 7.12 -12.79 4.14
C PHE A 115 5.91 -13.45 3.47
N ARG A 116 5.15 -14.21 4.25
CA ARG A 116 3.81 -14.68 3.87
C ARG A 116 2.80 -13.79 4.54
N HIS A 117 1.80 -13.34 3.79
CA HIS A 117 0.76 -12.48 4.35
C HIS A 117 -0.06 -13.27 5.37
N HIS A 118 -0.03 -12.81 6.62
CA HIS A 118 -0.95 -13.26 7.65
C HIS A 118 -2.25 -12.44 7.54
N PRO A 119 -3.42 -13.09 7.48
CA PRO A 119 -4.68 -12.36 7.47
C PRO A 119 -4.82 -11.41 8.65
N SER A 120 -5.31 -10.21 8.39
CA SER A 120 -5.59 -9.17 9.38
C SER A 120 -7.10 -9.08 9.68
N GLN A 121 -7.49 -8.24 10.64
CA GLN A 121 -8.91 -8.00 10.94
C GLN A 121 -9.63 -7.21 9.83
N ASN A 122 -8.86 -6.56 8.94
CA ASN A 122 -9.39 -5.74 7.85
C ASN A 122 -9.65 -6.57 6.58
N ASP A 123 -9.19 -7.83 6.53
CA ASP A 123 -9.31 -8.70 5.36
C ASP A 123 -10.72 -9.32 5.24
N GLY A 124 -11.35 -9.17 4.06
CA GLY A 124 -12.58 -9.87 3.72
C GLY A 124 -12.34 -11.34 3.38
N GLU A 125 -13.40 -12.14 3.21
CA GLU A 125 -13.26 -13.59 2.93
C GLU A 125 -12.39 -13.90 1.69
N PHE A 126 -12.47 -13.06 0.65
CA PHE A 126 -11.61 -13.20 -0.53
C PHE A 126 -10.15 -12.83 -0.23
N ASP A 127 -9.93 -11.77 0.55
CA ASP A 127 -8.60 -11.30 0.91
C ASP A 127 -7.88 -12.32 1.80
N ILE A 128 -8.59 -12.93 2.75
CA ILE A 128 -8.09 -14.06 3.55
C ILE A 128 -7.69 -15.23 2.64
N TRP A 129 -8.58 -15.62 1.71
CA TRP A 129 -8.30 -16.71 0.78
C TRP A 129 -7.08 -16.40 -0.12
N ALA A 130 -6.94 -15.17 -0.61
CA ALA A 130 -5.82 -14.75 -1.42
C ALA A 130 -4.52 -14.71 -0.59
N ALA A 131 -4.54 -14.08 0.59
CA ALA A 131 -3.42 -13.92 1.50
C ALA A 131 -2.67 -15.22 1.78
N GLU A 132 -3.39 -16.31 2.06
CA GLU A 132 -2.81 -17.63 2.33
C GLU A 132 -2.00 -18.21 1.15
N ARG A 133 -2.20 -17.68 -0.06
CA ARG A 133 -1.67 -18.22 -1.33
C ARG A 133 -0.65 -17.30 -1.99
N LEU A 134 -0.59 -16.04 -1.58
CA LEU A 134 0.34 -15.04 -2.11
C LEU A 134 1.68 -15.08 -1.35
N GLN A 135 2.75 -14.72 -2.06
CA GLN A 135 4.04 -14.41 -1.47
C GLN A 135 4.26 -12.91 -1.53
N ALA A 136 4.74 -12.35 -0.42
CA ALA A 136 4.96 -10.92 -0.29
C ALA A 136 6.46 -10.61 -0.18
N THR A 137 6.85 -9.46 -0.73
CA THR A 137 8.21 -8.93 -0.62
C THR A 137 8.13 -7.43 -0.34
N ALA A 138 8.64 -6.99 0.80
CA ALA A 138 8.80 -5.57 1.09
C ALA A 138 10.23 -5.11 0.78
N TRP A 139 10.36 -3.90 0.28
CA TRP A 139 11.62 -3.21 0.07
C TRP A 139 11.72 -2.09 1.08
N LEU A 140 12.79 -2.10 1.88
CA LEU A 140 13.00 -1.18 2.98
C LEU A 140 14.32 -0.42 2.75
N ASP A 141 14.31 0.90 2.92
CA ASP A 141 15.51 1.70 3.08
C ASP A 141 15.98 1.57 4.55
N PRO A 142 17.11 0.89 4.82
CA PRO A 142 17.56 0.66 6.19
C PRO A 142 18.15 1.90 6.86
N VAL A 143 18.47 2.95 6.09
CA VAL A 143 19.01 4.21 6.62
C VAL A 143 17.86 5.18 6.91
N GLY A 144 16.94 5.33 5.97
CA GLY A 144 15.74 6.15 6.15
C GLY A 144 14.70 5.50 7.07
N GLU A 145 14.83 4.20 7.33
CA GLU A 145 13.87 3.39 8.10
C GLU A 145 12.46 3.49 7.50
N ARG A 146 12.36 3.40 6.17
CA ARG A 146 11.09 3.52 5.43
C ARG A 146 10.92 2.42 4.42
N PHE A 147 9.69 1.93 4.30
CA PHE A 147 9.33 1.08 3.16
C PHE A 147 9.28 1.91 1.89
N LEU A 148 9.79 1.31 0.82
CA LEU A 148 9.81 1.86 -0.53
C LEU A 148 8.71 1.23 -1.38
N ARG A 149 8.51 -0.08 -1.22
CA ARG A 149 7.61 -0.88 -2.04
C ARG A 149 7.18 -2.15 -1.32
N ILE A 150 5.98 -2.63 -1.59
CA ILE A 150 5.52 -3.97 -1.22
C ILE A 150 4.97 -4.64 -2.46
N ASP A 151 5.45 -5.84 -2.76
CA ASP A 151 5.00 -6.66 -3.86
C ASP A 151 4.31 -7.91 -3.34
N TYR A 152 3.15 -8.24 -3.91
CA TYR A 152 2.45 -9.49 -3.73
C TYR A 152 2.40 -10.21 -5.06
N HIS A 153 2.73 -11.49 -5.06
CA HIS A 153 2.59 -12.30 -6.27
C HIS A 153 2.07 -13.71 -5.96
N LEU A 154 1.37 -14.28 -6.92
CA LEU A 154 0.94 -15.66 -6.88
C LEU A 154 2.03 -16.57 -7.45
N PRO A 155 2.69 -17.42 -6.64
CA PRO A 155 3.80 -18.25 -7.10
C PRO A 155 3.35 -19.37 -8.05
N GLN A 156 2.12 -19.86 -7.89
CA GLN A 156 1.54 -20.89 -8.74
C GLN A 156 0.02 -20.75 -8.82
N PRO A 157 -0.60 -21.16 -9.93
CA PRO A 157 -2.05 -21.08 -10.07
C PRO A 157 -2.83 -21.86 -9.00
N VAL A 158 -3.91 -21.29 -8.47
CA VAL A 158 -4.71 -21.84 -7.36
C VAL A 158 -6.20 -21.90 -7.70
N ALA A 159 -6.89 -22.94 -7.23
CA ALA A 159 -8.34 -23.06 -7.40
C ALA A 159 -9.07 -22.04 -6.53
N GLY A 160 -9.94 -21.26 -7.15
CA GLY A 160 -10.80 -20.28 -6.49
C GLY A 160 -12.01 -20.92 -5.81
N PRO A 161 -12.64 -20.22 -4.85
CA PRO A 161 -13.75 -20.76 -4.06
C PRO A 161 -14.98 -21.13 -4.91
N GLU A 162 -15.21 -20.44 -6.03
CA GLU A 162 -16.35 -20.66 -6.93
C GLU A 162 -16.04 -21.60 -8.12
N GLY A 163 -15.02 -22.47 -7.99
CA GLY A 163 -14.65 -23.41 -9.06
C GLY A 163 -13.88 -22.80 -10.24
N GLY A 164 -13.53 -21.52 -10.14
CA GLY A 164 -12.54 -20.88 -11.01
C GLY A 164 -11.10 -21.21 -10.61
N LYS A 165 -10.14 -20.62 -11.30
CA LYS A 165 -8.70 -20.74 -11.04
C LYS A 165 -8.05 -19.38 -11.19
N LEU A 166 -7.43 -18.87 -10.13
CA LEU A 166 -6.57 -17.70 -10.20
C LEU A 166 -5.24 -18.15 -10.82
N THR A 167 -4.92 -17.63 -11.99
CA THR A 167 -3.73 -18.03 -12.76
C THR A 167 -2.62 -17.02 -12.65
N LYS A 168 -2.94 -15.75 -12.42
CA LYS A 168 -1.98 -14.68 -12.20
C LYS A 168 -2.51 -13.69 -11.16
N TYR A 169 -1.62 -13.25 -10.29
CA TYR A 169 -1.85 -12.14 -9.38
C TYR A 169 -0.49 -11.51 -9.14
N ASP A 170 -0.34 -10.26 -9.55
CA ASP A 170 0.81 -9.41 -9.24
C ASP A 170 0.25 -8.08 -8.78
N GLN A 171 0.63 -7.64 -7.59
CA GLN A 171 0.24 -6.36 -7.04
C GLN A 171 1.43 -5.69 -6.40
N SER A 172 1.65 -4.42 -6.71
CA SER A 172 2.73 -3.63 -6.12
C SER A 172 2.18 -2.35 -5.53
N TYR A 173 2.56 -2.06 -4.31
CA TYR A 173 2.29 -0.80 -3.62
C TYR A 173 3.60 0.00 -3.51
N PHE A 174 3.58 1.27 -3.93
CA PHE A 174 4.71 2.19 -3.80
C PHE A 174 4.48 3.14 -2.65
N ILE A 175 5.41 3.18 -1.72
CA ILE A 175 5.25 3.87 -0.45
C ILE A 175 6.07 5.16 -0.47
N ARG A 176 5.47 6.22 0.06
CA ARG A 176 6.14 7.50 0.33
C ARG A 176 5.90 7.89 1.77
N THR A 177 6.70 8.82 2.24
CA THR A 177 6.57 9.39 3.58
C THR A 177 5.99 10.80 3.49
N GLU A 178 4.95 11.04 4.28
CA GLU A 178 4.45 12.37 4.56
C GLU A 178 5.48 13.10 5.47
N PRO A 179 5.98 14.27 5.05
CA PRO A 179 7.14 14.88 5.69
C PRO A 179 6.89 15.50 7.07
N ARG A 180 5.65 15.91 7.39
CA ARG A 180 5.34 16.60 8.65
C ARG A 180 5.35 15.66 9.84
N TRP A 181 4.69 14.52 9.70
CA TRP A 181 4.47 13.54 10.77
C TRP A 181 5.26 12.26 10.58
N GLY A 182 5.94 12.09 9.44
CA GLY A 182 6.78 10.94 9.16
C GLY A 182 6.00 9.65 8.85
N ILE A 183 4.69 9.78 8.61
CA ILE A 183 3.77 8.66 8.31
C ILE A 183 3.97 8.21 6.86
N SER A 184 4.02 6.90 6.66
CA SER A 184 4.10 6.26 5.36
C SER A 184 2.71 6.08 4.76
N TYR A 185 2.60 6.32 3.46
CA TYR A 185 1.36 6.16 2.70
C TYR A 185 1.62 5.53 1.33
N VAL A 186 0.61 4.86 0.80
CA VAL A 186 0.58 4.32 -0.56
C VAL A 186 0.40 5.48 -1.54
N SER A 187 1.46 5.79 -2.26
CA SER A 187 1.49 6.85 -3.29
C SER A 187 1.06 6.36 -4.67
N SER A 188 1.17 5.06 -4.91
CA SER A 188 0.72 4.41 -6.12
C SER A 188 0.55 2.93 -5.85
N PHE A 189 -0.36 2.27 -6.58
CA PHE A 189 -0.32 0.83 -6.71
C PHE A 189 -0.64 0.38 -8.13
N SER A 190 -0.18 -0.81 -8.48
CA SER A 190 -0.52 -1.49 -9.72
C SER A 190 -1.00 -2.90 -9.43
N ILE A 191 -1.95 -3.38 -10.22
CA ILE A 191 -2.42 -4.76 -10.16
C ILE A 191 -2.49 -5.35 -11.56
N GLU A 192 -2.08 -6.61 -11.66
CA GLU A 192 -2.32 -7.48 -12.79
C GLU A 192 -2.86 -8.82 -12.28
N LEU A 193 -4.10 -9.12 -12.62
CA LEU A 193 -4.82 -10.30 -12.17
C LEU A 193 -5.40 -11.03 -13.38
N GLU A 194 -5.29 -12.35 -13.38
CA GLU A 194 -5.98 -13.22 -14.33
C GLU A 194 -6.66 -14.36 -13.57
N ALA A 195 -7.96 -14.53 -13.80
CA ALA A 195 -8.74 -15.65 -13.29
C ALA A 195 -9.48 -16.34 -14.43
N ARG A 196 -9.50 -17.67 -14.43
CA ARG A 196 -10.18 -18.51 -15.42
C ARG A 196 -11.27 -19.31 -14.76
N ALA A 197 -12.47 -19.30 -15.33
CA ALA A 197 -13.56 -20.22 -15.02
C ALA A 197 -13.96 -20.98 -16.30
N ALA A 198 -14.83 -21.99 -16.18
CA ALA A 198 -15.14 -22.94 -17.24
C ALA A 198 -15.45 -22.32 -18.62
N PHE A 199 -16.03 -21.10 -18.65
CA PHE A 199 -16.41 -20.41 -19.90
C PHE A 199 -15.97 -18.94 -19.96
N ARG A 200 -15.17 -18.45 -19.00
CA ARG A 200 -14.78 -17.04 -18.94
C ARG A 200 -13.35 -16.86 -18.41
N THR A 201 -12.63 -15.91 -18.99
CA THR A 201 -11.38 -15.38 -18.42
C THR A 201 -11.64 -13.95 -18.00
N ILE A 202 -11.33 -13.64 -16.74
CA ILE A 202 -11.34 -12.30 -16.19
C ILE A 202 -9.89 -11.84 -16.15
N SER A 203 -9.61 -10.67 -16.71
CA SER A 203 -8.30 -10.03 -16.63
C SER A 203 -8.48 -8.60 -16.16
N ARG A 204 -7.74 -8.24 -15.11
CA ARG A 204 -7.75 -6.89 -14.53
C ARG A 204 -6.33 -6.38 -14.53
N ARG A 205 -6.08 -5.29 -15.24
CA ARG A 205 -4.76 -4.66 -15.29
C ARG A 205 -4.87 -3.14 -15.27
N TYR A 206 -4.52 -2.54 -14.14
CA TYR A 206 -4.51 -1.09 -14.00
C TYR A 206 -3.50 -0.63 -12.95
N SER A 207 -3.29 0.68 -12.90
CA SER A 207 -2.57 1.37 -11.83
C SER A 207 -3.40 2.51 -11.26
N ALA A 208 -3.22 2.80 -9.99
CA ALA A 208 -3.74 3.98 -9.31
C ALA A 208 -2.54 4.82 -8.85
N ASN A 209 -2.46 6.07 -9.30
CA ASN A 209 -1.37 6.98 -8.96
C ASN A 209 -1.94 8.18 -8.20
N ILE A 210 -1.47 8.40 -6.98
CA ILE A 210 -1.86 9.57 -6.20
C ILE A 210 -1.02 10.76 -6.66
N VAL A 211 -1.67 11.70 -7.34
CA VAL A 211 -1.01 12.86 -7.99
C VAL A 211 -0.88 14.04 -7.02
N LYS A 212 -1.83 14.16 -6.09
CA LYS A 212 -1.86 15.19 -5.05
C LYS A 212 -2.44 14.59 -3.78
N THR A 213 -1.92 14.98 -2.63
CA THR A 213 -2.42 14.54 -1.34
C THR A 213 -2.31 15.66 -0.32
N GLU A 214 -3.30 15.75 0.55
CA GLU A 214 -3.33 16.58 1.75
C GLU A 214 -3.76 15.69 2.91
N PHE A 215 -2.88 15.55 3.90
CA PHE A 215 -3.15 14.79 5.12
C PHE A 215 -3.59 15.74 6.23
N PHE A 216 -4.56 15.31 7.02
CA PHE A 216 -5.07 16.09 8.16
C PHE A 216 -5.71 15.19 9.19
N PHE A 217 -5.73 15.64 10.44
CA PHE A 217 -6.45 14.97 11.51
C PHE A 217 -7.92 15.36 11.54
N SER A 218 -8.75 14.48 12.08
CA SER A 218 -10.20 14.70 12.25
C SER A 218 -10.53 15.89 13.17
N SER A 219 -9.61 16.28 14.04
CA SER A 219 -9.69 17.47 14.89
C SER A 219 -8.29 17.97 15.25
N GLY A 220 -8.20 19.24 15.68
CA GLY A 220 -6.93 19.79 16.20
C GLY A 220 -6.49 19.14 17.52
N GLU A 221 -7.42 18.59 18.31
CA GLU A 221 -7.09 17.80 19.51
C GLU A 221 -6.40 16.49 19.12
N ALA A 222 -6.92 15.79 18.12
CA ALA A 222 -6.30 14.55 17.62
C ALA A 222 -4.91 14.79 17.01
N GLU A 223 -4.71 15.94 16.35
CA GLU A 223 -3.40 16.37 15.86
C GLU A 223 -2.43 16.64 17.01
N ALA A 224 -2.86 17.40 18.02
CA ALA A 224 -2.05 17.71 19.19
C ALA A 224 -1.69 16.45 20.00
N ASP A 225 -2.63 15.52 20.16
CA ASP A 225 -2.41 14.24 20.82
C ASP A 225 -1.39 13.38 20.05
N PHE A 226 -1.49 13.34 18.73
CA PHE A 226 -0.51 12.63 17.91
C PHE A 226 0.87 13.29 18.05
N GLU A 227 0.97 14.61 17.92
CA GLU A 227 2.24 15.34 18.01
C GLU A 227 2.90 15.20 19.39
N ALA A 228 2.11 15.18 20.47
CA ALA A 228 2.60 14.98 21.83
C ALA A 228 3.17 13.56 22.08
N ASN A 229 2.63 12.55 21.39
CA ASN A 229 3.03 11.15 21.53
C ASN A 229 4.03 10.68 20.48
N SER A 230 4.10 11.37 19.35
CA SER A 230 5.13 11.14 18.34
C SER A 230 6.47 11.58 18.92
N LYS A 231 7.43 10.65 19.02
CA LYS A 231 8.83 11.04 19.17
C LYS A 231 9.13 11.86 17.92
N GLY A 232 9.25 13.18 18.08
CA GLY A 232 9.35 14.12 16.96
C GLY A 232 10.40 13.68 15.94
N PRO A 233 10.29 14.14 14.68
CA PRO A 233 11.20 13.74 13.62
C PRO A 233 12.64 13.85 14.13
N GLN A 234 13.40 12.76 14.07
CA GLN A 234 14.84 12.84 14.16
C GLN A 234 15.30 13.69 12.98
N LEU A 235 15.37 15.00 13.20
CA LEU A 235 16.16 15.89 12.41
C LEU A 235 17.54 15.25 12.35
N MET A 236 17.90 14.75 11.17
CA MET A 236 19.27 14.47 10.76
C MET A 236 20.15 15.53 11.42
N SER A 237 20.86 15.15 12.48
CA SER A 237 21.86 16.01 13.09
C SER A 237 22.94 16.17 12.03
N GLY A 238 22.83 17.28 11.29
CA GLY A 238 23.90 17.76 10.46
C GLY A 238 25.16 17.76 11.31
N LEU A 239 26.18 17.08 10.80
CA LEU A 239 27.53 17.10 11.34
C LEU A 239 27.94 18.54 11.65
N PRO A 240 28.38 18.87 12.87
CA PRO A 240 29.03 20.14 13.10
C PRO A 240 30.46 20.08 12.56
N GLY A 241 30.82 21.07 11.75
CA GLY A 241 32.18 21.63 11.59
C GLY A 241 33.29 20.69 11.13
#